data_AF-G2GA06-F1
#
_entry.id   AF-G2GA06-F1
#
_cell.length_a   1.000
_cell.length_b   1.000
_cell.length_c   1.000
_cell.angle_alpha   90.00
_cell.angle_beta   90.00
_cell.angle_gamma   90.00
#
_symmetry.space_group_name_H-M   'P 1'
#
loop_
_entity.id
_entity.type
_entity.pdbx_description
1 polymer ?
#
loop_
_entity_poly.entity_id
_entity_poly.type
_entity_poly.pdbx_seq_one_letter_code
_entity_poly.pdbx_strand_id
1 'polypeptide(L)'
;MDPVSATLADLIGRYPCAYSNRTQALHQALIVLGNGMVWRHGLLVDRAGDPRDCRDIHQRSRLTAAETKLYAAAGITPSTEQITGACPAEPVRARAAELAHEPGPLDREPYPPSLQIPLFLMPADADPHWQHAAREIAAVVAPLWQQPSVAVLATENEYTAHQRTAALERIAALLT
;
A
#
# COMPACT_ATOMS: atom_id res chain seq x y z
N MET A 1 -18.64 -9.13 -9.00
CA MET A 1 -17.40 -8.46 -8.57
C MET A 1 -16.49 -9.57 -8.07
N ASP A 2 -15.29 -9.69 -8.61
CA ASP A 2 -14.33 -10.68 -8.12
C ASP A 2 -13.91 -10.32 -6.66
N PRO A 3 -13.57 -11.31 -5.83
CA PRO A 3 -13.26 -11.09 -4.42
C PRO A 3 -12.05 -10.17 -4.22
N VAL A 4 -11.11 -10.12 -5.18
CA VAL A 4 -9.95 -9.22 -5.10
C VAL A 4 -10.42 -7.78 -5.19
N SER A 5 -11.11 -7.40 -6.27
CA SER A 5 -11.56 -6.01 -6.44
C SER A 5 -12.51 -5.55 -5.33
N ALA A 6 -13.33 -6.44 -4.76
CA ALA A 6 -14.13 -6.10 -3.58
C ALA A 6 -13.25 -5.74 -2.38
N THR A 7 -12.24 -6.56 -2.06
CA THR A 7 -11.30 -6.29 -0.97
C THR A 7 -10.46 -5.03 -1.24
N LEU A 8 -9.99 -4.83 -2.46
CA LEU A 8 -9.18 -3.65 -2.80
C LEU A 8 -10.02 -2.36 -2.78
N ALA A 9 -11.27 -2.41 -3.24
CA ALA A 9 -12.18 -1.26 -3.17
C ALA A 9 -12.46 -0.87 -1.70
N ASP A 10 -12.64 -1.86 -0.83
CA ASP A 10 -12.77 -1.62 0.60
C ASP A 10 -11.47 -1.02 1.20
N LEU A 11 -10.30 -1.54 0.86
CA LEU A 11 -9.02 -0.99 1.32
C LEU A 11 -8.80 0.45 0.85
N ILE A 12 -8.95 0.73 -0.46
CA ILE A 12 -8.82 2.09 -1.03
C ILE A 12 -9.87 3.02 -0.41
N GLY A 13 -11.09 2.52 -0.23
CA GLY A 13 -12.17 3.24 0.40
C GLY A 13 -11.90 3.56 1.88
N ARG A 14 -11.25 2.69 2.64
CA ARG A 14 -10.92 2.93 4.06
C ARG A 14 -9.67 3.80 4.24
N TYR A 15 -8.66 3.61 3.40
CA TYR A 15 -7.37 4.30 3.50
C TYR A 15 -6.96 4.99 2.20
N PRO A 16 -7.75 5.97 1.70
CA PRO A 16 -7.51 6.59 0.41
C PRO A 16 -6.21 7.40 0.34
N CYS A 17 -5.68 7.86 1.48
CA CYS A 17 -4.35 8.50 1.55
C CYS A 17 -3.19 7.52 1.40
N ALA A 18 -3.43 6.21 1.60
CA ALA A 18 -2.40 5.18 1.50
C ALA A 18 -2.43 4.49 0.13
N TYR A 19 -3.61 4.35 -0.49
CA TYR A 19 -3.80 3.57 -1.71
C TYR A 19 -4.46 4.41 -2.80
N SER A 20 -3.68 4.83 -3.78
CA SER A 20 -4.14 5.66 -4.90
C SER A 20 -4.75 4.85 -6.06
N ASN A 21 -4.43 3.56 -6.16
CA ASN A 21 -4.85 2.66 -7.24
C ASN A 21 -4.73 1.17 -6.85
N ARG A 22 -5.19 0.28 -7.73
CA ARG A 22 -5.12 -1.18 -7.56
C ARG A 22 -3.71 -1.69 -7.26
N THR A 23 -2.69 -1.24 -8.00
CA THR A 23 -1.31 -1.70 -7.84
C THR A 23 -0.75 -1.32 -6.47
N GLN A 24 -1.02 -0.10 -5.99
CA GLN A 24 -0.68 0.30 -4.61
C GLN A 24 -1.37 -0.57 -3.57
N ALA A 25 -2.67 -0.83 -3.75
CA ALA A 25 -3.44 -1.63 -2.81
C ALA A 25 -2.93 -3.09 -2.77
N LEU A 26 -2.64 -3.70 -3.93
CA LEU A 26 -2.05 -5.03 -4.03
C LEU A 26 -0.65 -5.09 -3.41
N HIS A 27 0.18 -4.10 -3.71
CA HIS A 27 1.50 -3.98 -3.12
C HIS A 27 1.42 -3.94 -1.59
N GLN A 28 0.52 -3.14 -1.02
CA GLN A 28 0.38 -3.13 0.43
C GLN A 28 -0.18 -4.44 1.00
N ALA A 29 -1.21 -4.99 0.37
CA ALA A 29 -1.90 -6.19 0.84
C ALA A 29 -1.00 -7.43 0.80
N LEU A 30 -0.13 -7.54 -0.21
CA LEU A 30 0.66 -8.74 -0.47
C LEU A 30 2.16 -8.58 -0.17
N ILE A 31 2.75 -7.37 -0.24
CA ILE A 31 4.20 -7.15 -0.29
C ILE A 31 4.79 -6.36 0.89
N VAL A 32 4.17 -5.26 1.32
CA VAL A 32 4.87 -4.30 2.19
C VAL A 32 4.87 -4.72 3.66
N LEU A 33 3.69 -4.99 4.22
CA LEU A 33 3.56 -5.21 5.67
C LEU A 33 2.57 -6.29 6.07
N GLY A 34 1.80 -6.87 5.13
CA GLY A 34 0.61 -7.64 5.52
C GLY A 34 -0.22 -6.85 6.55
N ASN A 35 -0.35 -5.53 6.34
CA ASN A 35 -0.84 -4.53 7.30
C ASN A 35 -2.28 -4.84 7.69
N GLY A 36 -2.46 -5.78 8.60
CA GLY A 36 -3.75 -6.38 8.89
C GLY A 36 -4.15 -7.52 7.94
N MET A 37 -3.60 -7.69 6.74
CA MET A 37 -4.10 -8.73 5.83
C MET A 37 -3.58 -10.15 6.17
N VAL A 38 -4.50 -11.13 6.23
CA VAL A 38 -4.20 -12.54 6.49
C VAL A 38 -5.03 -13.47 5.60
N TRP A 39 -4.49 -14.64 5.27
CA TRP A 39 -5.24 -15.69 4.58
C TRP A 39 -6.24 -16.36 5.52
N ARG A 40 -7.49 -16.50 5.08
CA ARG A 40 -8.53 -17.34 5.71
C ARG A 40 -9.38 -17.99 4.63
N HIS A 41 -9.43 -19.33 4.63
CA HIS A 41 -10.23 -20.11 3.68
C HIS A 41 -9.98 -19.72 2.21
N GLY A 42 -8.70 -19.62 1.82
CA GLY A 42 -8.30 -19.23 0.48
C GLY A 42 -8.50 -17.75 0.11
N LEU A 43 -9.00 -16.91 1.01
CA LEU A 43 -9.22 -15.47 0.78
C LEU A 43 -8.30 -14.61 1.65
N LEU A 44 -7.89 -13.46 1.12
CA LEU A 44 -7.17 -12.46 1.88
C LEU A 44 -8.17 -11.53 2.60
N VAL A 45 -8.10 -11.50 3.93
CA VAL A 45 -9.02 -10.73 4.78
C VAL A 45 -8.26 -9.85 5.76
N ASP A 46 -8.87 -8.77 6.21
CA ASP A 46 -8.31 -7.88 7.23
C ASP A 46 -8.47 -8.48 8.65
N ARG A 47 -7.36 -8.58 9.39
CA ARG A 47 -7.21 -9.19 10.73
C ARG A 47 -7.66 -8.24 11.83
N ALA A 48 -7.43 -6.94 11.64
CA ALA A 48 -7.75 -5.89 12.58
C ALA A 48 -7.64 -4.60 11.79
N GLY A 49 -8.73 -4.20 11.14
CA GLY A 49 -8.76 -2.95 10.40
C GLY A 49 -8.27 -1.84 11.30
N ASP A 50 -7.24 -1.14 10.86
CA ASP A 50 -6.80 0.08 11.52
C ASP A 50 -7.99 1.03 11.54
N PRO A 51 -8.55 1.36 12.72
CA PRO A 51 -9.75 2.19 12.79
C PRO A 51 -9.47 3.65 12.42
N ARG A 52 -8.20 4.02 12.16
CA ARG A 52 -7.80 5.38 11.86
C ARG A 52 -8.24 5.77 10.46
N ASP A 53 -9.37 6.48 10.38
CA ASP A 53 -9.79 7.20 9.18
C ASP A 53 -8.83 8.37 8.93
N CYS A 54 -8.35 8.49 7.69
CA CYS A 54 -7.51 9.62 7.30
C CYS A 54 -8.20 10.96 7.51
N ARG A 55 -9.54 11.03 7.43
CA ARG A 55 -10.31 12.25 7.78
C ARG A 55 -10.03 12.70 9.21
N ASP A 56 -10.01 11.77 10.15
CA ASP A 56 -9.75 12.08 11.56
C ASP A 56 -8.31 12.55 11.77
N ILE A 57 -7.35 11.96 11.05
CA ILE A 57 -5.94 12.37 11.13
C ILE A 57 -5.80 13.82 10.65
N HIS A 58 -6.37 14.17 9.49
CA HIS A 58 -6.31 15.53 8.95
C HIS A 58 -7.05 16.54 9.84
N GLN A 59 -8.21 16.17 10.39
CA GLN A 59 -8.94 17.02 11.34
C GLN A 59 -8.15 17.29 12.62
N ARG A 60 -7.50 16.27 13.19
CA ARG A 60 -6.67 16.42 14.40
C ARG A 60 -5.37 17.18 14.14
N SER A 61 -4.84 17.10 12.92
CA SER A 61 -3.61 17.78 12.50
C SER A 61 -3.87 19.22 12.02
N ARG A 62 -5.13 19.67 12.04
CA ARG A 62 -5.51 21.01 11.64
C ARG A 62 -4.93 22.04 12.61
N LEU A 63 -4.25 23.03 12.06
CA LEU A 63 -3.73 24.17 12.80
C LEU A 63 -4.85 25.08 13.27
N THR A 64 -4.75 25.52 14.51
CA THR A 64 -5.53 26.64 15.04
C THR A 64 -5.07 27.95 14.41
N ALA A 65 -5.90 28.99 14.48
CA ALA A 65 -5.53 30.32 13.99
C ALA A 65 -4.28 30.89 14.68
N ALA A 66 -4.03 30.51 15.94
CA ALA A 66 -2.82 30.89 16.67
C ALA A 66 -1.58 30.19 16.08
N GLU A 67 -1.65 28.89 15.83
CA GLU A 67 -0.56 28.12 15.21
C GLU A 67 -0.30 28.57 13.77
N THR A 68 -1.34 28.88 12.99
CA THR A 68 -1.17 29.46 11.64
C THR A 68 -0.39 30.77 11.68
N LYS A 69 -0.66 31.64 12.66
CA LYS A 69 0.11 32.88 12.85
C LYS A 69 1.56 32.61 13.23
N LEU A 70 1.82 31.61 14.07
CA LEU A 70 3.19 31.20 14.42
C LEU A 70 3.96 30.68 13.20
N TYR A 71 3.33 29.87 12.35
CA TYR A 71 3.92 29.40 11.09
C TYR A 71 4.28 30.57 10.17
N ALA A 72 3.34 31.50 9.98
CA ALA A 72 3.57 32.69 9.15
C ALA A 72 4.72 33.57 9.71
N ALA A 73 4.79 33.75 11.04
CA ALA A 73 5.88 34.47 11.69
C ALA A 73 7.24 33.78 11.53
N ALA A 74 7.26 32.45 11.40
CA ALA A 74 8.45 31.65 11.08
C ALA A 74 8.77 31.59 9.58
N GLY A 75 7.99 32.27 8.72
CA GLY A 75 8.16 32.22 7.25
C GLY A 75 7.73 30.89 6.62
N ILE A 76 6.98 30.06 7.35
CA ILE A 76 6.46 28.78 6.87
C ILE A 76 5.03 28.98 6.39
N THR A 77 4.73 28.57 5.16
CA THR A 77 3.35 28.57 4.63
C THR A 77 2.73 27.19 4.88
N PRO A 78 1.72 27.06 5.77
CA PRO A 78 1.04 25.79 5.97
C PRO A 78 0.31 25.34 4.70
N SER A 79 0.17 24.03 4.50
CA SER A 79 -0.64 23.49 3.40
C SER A 79 -2.14 23.79 3.62
N THR A 80 -2.92 23.79 2.53
CA THR A 80 -4.38 23.93 2.61
C THR A 80 -5.01 22.90 3.54
N GLU A 81 -4.49 21.68 3.57
CA GLU A 81 -4.98 20.59 4.43
C GLU A 81 -4.69 20.88 5.91
N GLN A 82 -3.51 21.43 6.22
CA GLN A 82 -3.16 21.85 7.58
C GLN A 82 -4.05 22.99 8.08
N ILE A 83 -4.54 23.85 7.17
CA ILE A 83 -5.44 24.97 7.53
C ILE A 83 -6.88 24.49 7.69
N THR A 84 -7.35 23.65 6.76
CA THR A 84 -8.78 23.27 6.64
C THR A 84 -9.12 21.99 7.40
N GLY A 85 -8.14 21.13 7.67
CA GLY A 85 -8.35 19.77 8.16
C GLY A 85 -9.00 18.84 7.13
N ALA A 86 -9.10 19.26 5.86
CA ALA A 86 -9.65 18.43 4.80
C ALA A 86 -8.68 17.31 4.42
N CYS A 87 -9.22 16.11 4.19
CA CYS A 87 -8.47 15.00 3.63
C CYS A 87 -8.35 15.19 2.11
N PRO A 88 -7.13 15.29 1.55
CA PRO A 88 -6.96 15.51 0.11
C PRO A 88 -7.33 14.29 -0.74
N ALA A 89 -7.42 13.11 -0.12
CA ALA A 89 -7.72 11.85 -0.79
C ALA A 89 -9.23 11.51 -0.83
N GLU A 90 -10.12 12.40 -0.41
CA GLU A 90 -11.57 12.16 -0.56
C GLU A 90 -12.03 11.87 -2.01
N PRO A 91 -11.46 12.50 -3.06
CA PRO A 91 -11.76 12.12 -4.44
C PRO A 91 -11.37 10.67 -4.78
N VAL A 92 -10.31 10.13 -4.16
CA VAL A 92 -9.88 8.73 -4.31
C VAL A 92 -10.90 7.80 -3.66
N ARG A 93 -11.37 8.14 -2.46
CA ARG A 93 -12.39 7.36 -1.73
C ARG A 93 -13.66 7.17 -2.57
N ALA A 94 -14.15 8.24 -3.20
CA ALA A 94 -15.35 8.20 -4.02
C ALA A 94 -15.21 7.29 -5.26
N ARG A 95 -13.97 7.06 -5.72
CA ARG A 95 -13.64 6.25 -6.90
C ARG A 95 -13.08 4.88 -6.54
N ALA A 96 -13.15 4.45 -5.28
CA ALA A 96 -12.47 3.24 -4.82
C ALA A 96 -12.82 1.98 -5.62
N ALA A 97 -14.08 1.80 -6.02
CA ALA A 97 -14.50 0.67 -6.84
C ALA A 97 -13.86 0.68 -8.24
N GLU A 98 -13.81 1.85 -8.89
CA GLU A 98 -13.17 2.04 -10.19
C GLU A 98 -11.65 1.78 -10.08
N LEU A 99 -11.01 2.40 -9.09
CA LEU A 99 -9.57 2.30 -8.83
C LEU A 99 -9.13 0.89 -8.43
N ALA A 100 -10.03 0.06 -7.91
CA ALA A 100 -9.76 -1.34 -7.56
C ALA A 100 -9.76 -2.29 -8.77
N HIS A 101 -10.26 -1.85 -9.93
CA HIS A 101 -10.32 -2.67 -11.14
C HIS A 101 -9.10 -2.47 -12.03
N GLU A 102 -8.64 -1.22 -12.19
CA GLU A 102 -7.58 -0.90 -13.15
C GLU A 102 -6.21 -0.75 -12.48
N PRO A 103 -5.19 -1.52 -12.91
CA PRO A 103 -3.81 -1.33 -12.45
C PRO A 103 -3.30 0.09 -12.75
N GLY A 104 -2.61 0.68 -11.79
CA GLY A 104 -1.92 1.97 -11.92
C GLY A 104 -0.42 1.84 -11.68
N PRO A 105 0.36 2.95 -11.78
CA PRO A 105 1.78 2.94 -11.44
C PRO A 105 1.98 2.74 -9.93
N LEU A 106 3.19 2.30 -9.55
CA LEU A 106 3.62 2.41 -8.17
C LEU A 106 4.08 3.85 -7.87
N ASP A 107 3.53 4.48 -6.83
CA ASP A 107 3.85 5.86 -6.41
C ASP A 107 5.25 6.00 -5.79
N ARG A 108 5.83 4.88 -5.37
CA ARG A 108 7.16 4.76 -4.76
C ARG A 108 7.75 3.40 -5.11
N GLU A 109 9.07 3.29 -5.05
CA GLU A 109 9.71 1.98 -5.17
C GLU A 109 9.16 0.99 -4.14
N PRO A 110 9.00 -0.28 -4.53
CA PRO A 110 8.42 -1.26 -3.66
C PRO A 110 9.27 -1.41 -2.40
N TYR A 111 8.61 -1.56 -1.27
CA TYR A 111 9.32 -1.81 -0.01
C TYR A 111 10.12 -3.11 -0.14
N PRO A 112 11.18 -3.27 0.65
CA PRO A 112 11.99 -4.48 0.61
C PRO A 112 11.15 -5.74 0.85
N PRO A 113 11.51 -6.86 0.22
CA PRO A 113 10.76 -8.09 0.40
C PRO A 113 10.95 -8.66 1.81
N SER A 114 9.84 -8.90 2.52
CA SER A 114 9.82 -9.74 3.71
C SER A 114 9.27 -11.12 3.35
N LEU A 115 9.98 -12.20 3.70
CA LEU A 115 9.52 -13.57 3.42
C LEU A 115 8.28 -14.01 4.23
N GLN A 116 7.84 -13.17 5.17
CA GLN A 116 6.70 -13.41 6.06
C GLN A 116 5.38 -12.80 5.54
N ILE A 117 5.40 -12.15 4.38
CA ILE A 117 4.24 -11.44 3.83
C ILE A 117 3.24 -12.39 3.15
N PRO A 118 1.97 -11.99 3.01
CA PRO A 118 0.94 -12.84 2.42
C PRO A 118 1.23 -13.34 1.01
N LEU A 119 1.95 -12.59 0.15
CA LEU A 119 2.34 -13.06 -1.19
C LEU A 119 3.04 -14.42 -1.11
N PHE A 120 3.97 -14.52 -0.18
CA PHE A 120 4.85 -15.67 -0.05
C PHE A 120 4.21 -16.79 0.75
N LEU A 121 3.27 -16.47 1.64
CA LEU A 121 2.55 -17.44 2.46
C LEU A 121 1.18 -17.82 1.88
N MET A 122 0.98 -17.61 0.58
CA MET A 122 -0.26 -17.96 -0.11
C MET A 122 -0.53 -19.47 0.02
N PRO A 123 -1.70 -19.88 0.56
CA PRO A 123 -2.00 -21.28 0.76
C PRO A 123 -2.37 -21.96 -0.57
N ALA A 124 -2.25 -23.29 -0.61
CA ALA A 124 -2.54 -24.08 -1.82
C ALA A 124 -4.01 -24.00 -2.26
N ASP A 125 -4.92 -23.69 -1.34
CA ASP A 125 -6.36 -23.51 -1.57
C ASP A 125 -6.73 -22.04 -1.85
N ALA A 126 -5.76 -21.15 -2.11
CA ALA A 126 -6.03 -19.76 -2.44
C ALA A 126 -6.98 -19.64 -3.63
N ASP A 127 -7.97 -18.75 -3.53
CA ASP A 127 -8.92 -18.46 -4.60
C ASP A 127 -8.17 -18.09 -5.89
N PRO A 128 -8.60 -18.59 -7.07
CA PRO A 128 -7.91 -18.33 -8.34
C PRO A 128 -7.72 -16.85 -8.68
N HIS A 129 -8.66 -15.97 -8.27
CA HIS A 129 -8.53 -14.53 -8.49
C HIS A 129 -7.38 -13.95 -7.68
N TRP A 130 -7.20 -14.42 -6.45
CA TRP A 130 -6.08 -14.03 -5.60
C TRP A 130 -4.73 -14.56 -6.12
N GLN A 131 -4.69 -15.76 -6.67
CA GLN A 131 -3.49 -16.27 -7.35
C GLN A 131 -3.14 -15.42 -8.58
N HIS A 132 -4.15 -14.97 -9.34
CA HIS A 132 -3.94 -14.06 -10.45
C HIS A 132 -3.42 -12.68 -9.99
N ALA A 133 -4.01 -12.11 -8.94
CA ALA A 133 -3.56 -10.85 -8.36
C ALA A 133 -2.14 -10.93 -7.77
N ALA A 134 -1.76 -12.08 -7.22
CA ALA A 134 -0.39 -12.35 -6.77
C ALA A 134 0.60 -12.32 -7.94
N ARG A 135 0.26 -12.93 -9.07
CA ARG A 135 1.06 -12.86 -10.31
C ARG A 135 1.14 -11.45 -10.86
N GLU A 136 0.02 -10.71 -10.84
CA GLU A 136 -0.07 -9.32 -11.27
C GLU A 136 0.94 -8.45 -10.52
N ILE A 137 0.91 -8.46 -9.19
CA ILE A 137 1.84 -7.62 -8.41
C ILE A 137 3.28 -8.14 -8.48
N ALA A 138 3.49 -9.46 -8.53
CA ALA A 138 4.81 -10.06 -8.67
C ALA A 138 5.52 -9.57 -9.95
N ALA A 139 4.79 -9.50 -11.07
CA ALA A 139 5.33 -9.00 -12.34
C ALA A 139 5.77 -7.52 -12.27
N VAL A 140 5.11 -6.71 -11.42
CA VAL A 140 5.47 -5.30 -11.20
C VAL A 140 6.70 -5.15 -10.31
N VAL A 141 6.77 -5.90 -9.20
CA VAL A 141 7.83 -5.71 -8.20
C VAL A 141 9.13 -6.44 -8.51
N ALA A 142 9.08 -7.56 -9.26
CA ALA A 142 10.28 -8.35 -9.57
C ALA A 142 11.39 -7.53 -10.26
N PRO A 143 11.09 -6.76 -11.33
CA PRO A 143 12.11 -5.96 -12.01
C PRO A 143 12.72 -4.89 -11.08
N LEU A 144 11.90 -4.29 -10.23
CA LEU A 144 12.29 -3.22 -9.30
C LEU A 144 13.22 -3.74 -8.19
N TRP A 145 13.03 -5.00 -7.74
CA TRP A 145 13.92 -5.63 -6.77
C TRP A 145 15.20 -6.21 -7.37
N GLN A 146 15.20 -6.56 -8.66
CA GLN A 146 16.41 -6.97 -9.37
C GLN A 146 17.38 -5.80 -9.56
N GLN A 147 16.86 -4.59 -9.69
CA GLN A 147 17.63 -3.37 -9.90
C GLN A 147 17.15 -2.26 -8.96
N PRO A 148 17.39 -2.39 -7.63
CA PRO A 148 16.96 -1.39 -6.66
C PRO A 148 17.69 -0.06 -6.91
N SER A 149 17.01 1.06 -6.67
CA SER A 149 17.67 2.37 -6.81
C SER A 149 18.76 2.61 -5.77
N VAL A 150 19.60 3.60 -6.06
CA VAL A 150 20.61 4.12 -5.12
C VAL A 150 19.97 4.56 -3.80
N ALA A 151 18.75 5.12 -3.83
CA ALA A 151 18.04 5.55 -2.63
C ALA A 151 17.69 4.35 -1.73
N VAL A 152 17.20 3.26 -2.30
CA VAL A 152 16.90 2.01 -1.57
C VAL A 152 18.17 1.35 -1.04
N LEU A 153 19.27 1.41 -1.79
CA LEU A 153 20.56 0.88 -1.35
C LEU A 153 21.22 1.69 -0.23
N ALA A 154 20.90 2.98 -0.11
CA ALA A 154 21.45 3.89 0.89
C ALA A 154 20.75 3.82 2.27
N THR A 155 19.56 3.24 2.35
CA THR A 155 18.87 2.97 3.62
C THR A 155 19.54 1.80 4.35
N GLU A 156 20.45 2.13 5.29
CA GLU A 156 21.30 1.19 6.06
C GLU A 156 20.57 0.08 6.84
N ASN A 157 19.24 0.15 6.95
CA ASN A 157 18.41 -0.76 7.74
C ASN A 157 17.70 -1.88 6.94
N GLU A 158 17.89 -1.98 5.62
CA GLU A 158 17.01 -2.82 4.82
C GLU A 158 17.76 -3.91 4.02
N TYR A 159 17.93 -5.02 4.72
CA TYR A 159 18.15 -6.38 4.22
C TYR A 159 19.35 -6.66 3.31
N THR A 160 19.98 -7.80 3.58
CA THR A 160 21.15 -8.29 2.85
C THR A 160 20.77 -8.69 1.42
N ALA A 161 21.75 -8.71 0.51
CA ALA A 161 21.55 -9.23 -0.85
C ALA A 161 20.88 -10.62 -0.88
N HIS A 162 21.14 -11.44 0.14
CA HIS A 162 20.55 -12.76 0.31
C HIS A 162 19.01 -12.76 0.44
N GLN A 163 18.43 -11.80 1.17
CA GLN A 163 16.97 -11.70 1.33
C GLN A 163 16.28 -11.27 0.05
N ARG A 164 16.92 -10.39 -0.73
CA ARG A 164 16.42 -10.03 -2.06
C ARG A 164 16.45 -11.21 -3.01
N THR A 165 17.54 -11.98 -3.04
CA THR A 165 17.63 -13.20 -3.84
C THR A 165 16.54 -14.21 -3.47
N ALA A 166 16.38 -14.52 -2.18
CA ALA A 166 15.36 -15.46 -1.72
C ALA A 166 13.93 -15.02 -2.09
N ALA A 167 13.64 -13.73 -2.06
CA ALA A 167 12.35 -13.20 -2.47
C ALA A 167 12.12 -13.30 -3.99
N LEU A 168 13.14 -12.98 -4.78
CA LEU A 168 13.10 -13.11 -6.24
C LEU A 168 12.92 -14.56 -6.69
N GLU A 169 13.55 -15.52 -6.00
CA GLU A 169 13.35 -16.96 -6.24
C GLU A 169 11.90 -17.38 -5.99
N ARG A 170 11.27 -16.89 -4.91
CA ARG A 170 9.85 -17.16 -4.63
C ARG A 170 8.91 -16.50 -5.62
N ILE A 171 9.23 -15.28 -6.06
CA ILE A 171 8.48 -14.60 -7.12
C ILE A 171 8.57 -15.37 -8.44
N ALA A 172 9.75 -15.87 -8.80
CA ALA A 172 9.93 -16.63 -10.03
C ALA A 172 8.99 -17.85 -10.05
N ALA A 173 8.85 -18.56 -8.92
CA ALA A 173 7.92 -19.68 -8.79
C ALA A 173 6.43 -19.32 -8.93
N LEU A 174 6.05 -18.06 -8.68
CA LEU A 174 4.67 -17.59 -8.89
C LEU A 174 4.39 -17.29 -10.36
N LEU A 175 5.41 -16.94 -11.14
CA LEU A 175 5.31 -16.50 -12.53
C LEU A 175 5.42 -17.65 -13.55
N THR A 176 5.79 -18.85 -13.12
CA THR A 176 5.87 -20.09 -13.92
C THR A 176 4.60 -20.92 -13.82
#